data_AF-A0A2V9MAI2-F1
#
_entry.id   AF-A0A2V9MAI2-F1
#
_cell.length_a   1.000
_cell.length_b   1.000
_cell.length_c   1.000
_cell.angle_alpha   90.00
_cell.angle_beta   90.00
_cell.angle_gamma   90.00
#
_symmetry.space_group_name_H-M   'P 1'
#
loop_
_entity.id
_entity.type
_entity.pdbx_description
1 polymer ?
#
loop_
_entity_poly.entity_id
_entity_poly.type
_entity_poly.pdbx_seq_one_letter_code
_entity_poly.pdbx_strand_id
1 'polypeptide(L)'
;MQTVGLRTYKVESGDFPIEVVVQANELAACRGVASDVQVVKTGTLVGSIAVTVTNDAPNLACSYQIRCPNEQPPCDLVQTVHCWFDDDAPDSADYQITIQPGNGDAAKTTVSRPTINPGAAVLVFQYR
;
A
#
# COMPACT_ATOMS: atom_id res chain seq x y z
N MET A 1 1.64 11.91 -11.64
CA MET A 1 1.16 11.00 -10.58
C MET A 1 0.76 11.84 -9.39
N GLN A 2 -0.44 11.63 -8.85
CA GLN A 2 -0.94 12.36 -7.69
C GLN A 2 -0.82 11.47 -6.46
N THR A 3 -0.15 11.94 -5.40
CA THR A 3 -0.22 11.29 -4.09
C THR A 3 -1.56 11.63 -3.46
N VAL A 4 -2.40 10.62 -3.31
CA VAL A 4 -3.79 10.73 -2.84
C VAL A 4 -3.97 10.19 -1.42
N GLY A 5 -2.94 9.58 -0.83
CA GLY A 5 -2.90 9.19 0.58
C GLY A 5 -1.48 9.10 1.13
N LEU A 6 -1.28 9.54 2.38
CA LEU A 6 -0.06 9.31 3.15
C LEU A 6 -0.46 8.84 4.55
N ARG A 7 0.05 7.69 4.98
CA ARG A 7 -0.16 7.17 6.33
C ARG A 7 1.11 6.59 6.91
N THR A 8 1.24 6.70 8.23
CA THR A 8 2.39 6.19 8.99
C THR A 8 1.91 5.21 10.05
N TYR A 9 2.58 4.07 10.15
CA TYR A 9 2.33 2.99 11.09
C TYR A 9 3.60 2.71 11.88
N LYS A 10 3.47 2.44 13.17
CA LYS A 10 4.59 1.91 13.97
C LYS A 10 4.48 0.40 13.96
N VAL A 11 5.59 -0.28 13.71
CA VAL A 11 5.64 -1.74 13.65
C VAL A 11 6.88 -2.26 14.38
N GLU A 12 6.76 -3.43 14.97
CA GLU A 12 7.83 -4.16 15.66
C GLU A 12 8.13 -5.48 14.94
N SER A 13 9.18 -6.20 15.34
CA SER A 13 9.55 -7.47 14.70
C SER A 13 8.41 -8.51 14.74
N GLY A 14 7.60 -8.48 15.79
CA GLY A 14 6.45 -9.36 15.97
C GLY A 14 5.24 -9.02 15.09
N ASP A 15 5.22 -7.86 14.43
CA ASP A 15 4.13 -7.47 13.53
C ASP A 15 4.28 -8.05 12.13
N PHE A 16 5.47 -8.56 11.79
CA PHE A 16 5.73 -9.17 10.50
C PHE A 16 5.38 -10.67 10.48
N PRO A 17 4.90 -11.21 9.34
CA PRO A 17 4.60 -10.49 8.11
C PRO A 17 3.35 -9.61 8.26
N ILE A 18 3.40 -8.41 7.68
CA ILE A 18 2.25 -7.51 7.62
C ILE A 18 1.45 -7.88 6.38
N GLU A 19 0.19 -8.27 6.57
CA GLU A 19 -0.73 -8.47 5.46
C GLU A 19 -1.30 -7.12 5.01
N VAL A 20 -1.26 -6.87 3.70
CA VAL A 20 -1.85 -5.70 3.07
C VAL A 20 -2.91 -6.19 2.09
N VAL A 21 -4.13 -5.73 2.28
CA VAL A 21 -5.28 -6.03 1.42
C VAL A 21 -5.70 -4.74 0.73
N VAL A 22 -5.71 -4.73 -0.59
CA VAL A 22 -6.23 -3.61 -1.39
C VAL A 22 -7.52 -4.07 -2.06
N GLN A 23 -8.59 -3.33 -1.83
CA GLN A 23 -9.91 -3.66 -2.33
C GLN A 23 -10.59 -2.39 -2.85
N ALA A 24 -11.08 -2.42 -4.09
CA ALA A 24 -11.97 -1.38 -4.59
C ALA A 24 -13.33 -1.48 -3.89
N ASN A 25 -13.96 -0.33 -3.60
CA ASN A 25 -15.35 -0.34 -3.15
C ASN A 25 -16.29 -0.65 -4.33
N GLU A 26 -17.58 -0.91 -4.05
CA GLU A 26 -18.61 -1.48 -4.95
C GLU A 26 -18.75 -0.84 -6.36
N LEU A 27 -18.11 0.30 -6.60
CA LEU A 27 -17.91 0.89 -7.91
C LEU A 27 -16.64 0.28 -8.52
N ALA A 28 -16.81 -0.76 -9.34
CA ALA A 28 -15.80 -1.49 -10.11
C ALA A 28 -14.92 -0.60 -11.00
N ALA A 29 -14.08 0.23 -10.37
CA ALA A 29 -13.42 1.35 -11.00
C ALA A 29 -11.90 1.26 -10.91
N CYS A 30 -11.29 0.33 -10.17
CA CYS A 30 -9.84 0.13 -10.22
C CYS A 30 -9.53 -1.12 -11.06
N ARG A 31 -8.76 -0.93 -12.13
CA ARG A 31 -8.35 -1.97 -13.07
C ARG A 31 -7.01 -2.61 -12.77
N GLY A 32 -6.24 -2.00 -11.88
CA GLY A 32 -4.85 -2.37 -11.69
C GLY A 32 -4.36 -1.85 -10.36
N VAL A 33 -3.63 -2.70 -9.65
CA VAL A 33 -2.78 -2.27 -8.53
C VAL A 33 -1.38 -2.79 -8.75
N ALA A 34 -0.41 -1.94 -8.47
CA ALA A 34 0.99 -2.29 -8.34
C ALA A 34 1.54 -1.67 -7.07
N SER A 35 2.52 -2.31 -6.44
CA SER A 35 3.14 -1.77 -5.25
C SER A 35 4.60 -2.15 -5.16
N ASP A 36 5.42 -1.24 -4.64
CA ASP A 36 6.81 -1.45 -4.30
C ASP A 36 7.08 -1.01 -2.85
N VAL A 37 8.06 -1.65 -2.21
CA VAL A 37 8.47 -1.33 -0.84
C VAL A 37 9.97 -1.06 -0.81
N GLN A 38 10.32 0.12 -0.33
CA GLN A 38 11.69 0.57 -0.13
C GLN A 38 12.04 0.54 1.37
N VAL A 39 13.25 0.13 1.70
CA VAL A 39 13.77 0.19 3.07
C VAL A 39 14.71 1.38 3.18
N VAL A 40 14.35 2.33 4.04
CA VAL A 40 15.04 3.61 4.20
C VAL A 40 15.60 3.71 5.62
N LYS A 41 16.89 3.96 5.75
CA LYS A 41 17.56 4.16 7.04
C LYS A 41 18.22 5.53 7.05
N THR A 42 17.87 6.35 8.03
CA THR A 42 18.38 7.73 8.17
C THR A 42 18.29 8.53 6.87
N GLY A 43 17.18 8.39 6.13
CA GLY A 43 16.94 9.06 4.85
C GLY A 43 17.66 8.47 3.64
N THR A 44 18.39 7.36 3.80
CA THR A 44 19.09 6.66 2.71
C THR A 44 18.39 5.36 2.36
N LEU A 45 18.18 5.09 1.07
CA LEU A 45 17.69 3.81 0.59
C LEU A 45 18.76 2.73 0.83
N VAL A 46 18.44 1.74 1.66
CA VAL A 46 19.36 0.63 2.02
C VAL A 46 18.91 -0.73 1.49
N GLY A 47 17.68 -0.83 0.98
CA GLY A 47 17.17 -2.04 0.37
C GLY A 47 15.78 -1.87 -0.21
N SER A 48 15.26 -2.94 -0.80
CA SER A 48 13.90 -3.02 -1.32
C SER A 48 13.33 -4.39 -1.05
N ILE A 49 12.03 -4.45 -0.74
CA ILE A 49 11.28 -5.70 -0.66
C ILE A 49 10.47 -5.80 -1.95
N ALA A 50 10.73 -6.86 -2.72
CA ALA A 50 9.99 -7.13 -3.94
C ALA A 50 8.56 -7.53 -3.57
N VAL A 51 7.65 -6.57 -3.69
CA VAL A 51 6.22 -6.80 -3.79
C VAL A 51 5.88 -6.56 -5.24
N THR A 52 5.17 -7.48 -5.87
CA THR A 52 4.62 -7.24 -7.21
C THR A 52 3.22 -7.76 -7.19
N VAL A 53 2.30 -6.82 -7.30
CA VAL A 53 0.89 -7.10 -7.44
C VAL A 53 0.52 -6.56 -8.80
N THR A 54 -0.23 -7.34 -9.54
CA THR A 54 -0.90 -6.91 -10.77
C THR A 54 -2.21 -7.66 -10.76
N ASN A 55 -3.31 -6.94 -10.77
CA ASN A 55 -4.64 -7.51 -10.83
C ASN A 55 -5.40 -6.75 -11.90
N ASP A 56 -5.70 -7.41 -13.02
CA ASP A 56 -6.44 -6.86 -14.17
C ASP A 56 -7.92 -7.29 -14.14
N ALA A 57 -8.44 -7.62 -12.95
CA ALA A 57 -9.82 -8.03 -12.77
C ALA A 57 -10.75 -6.82 -12.62
N PRO A 58 -12.00 -6.90 -13.13
CA PRO A 58 -12.99 -5.82 -13.00
C PRO A 58 -13.40 -5.52 -11.56
N ASN A 59 -13.11 -6.42 -10.61
CA ASN A 59 -13.30 -6.20 -9.19
C ASN A 59 -11.96 -6.36 -8.49
N LEU A 60 -11.26 -5.25 -8.28
CA LEU A 60 -9.98 -5.28 -7.59
C LEU A 60 -10.16 -5.78 -6.16
N ALA A 61 -9.62 -6.96 -5.90
CA ALA A 61 -9.28 -7.45 -4.58
C ALA A 61 -7.92 -8.16 -4.68
N CYS A 62 -6.91 -7.64 -3.99
CA CYS A 62 -5.60 -8.28 -3.90
C CYS A 62 -5.08 -8.24 -2.47
N SER A 63 -4.42 -9.31 -2.05
CA SER A 63 -3.72 -9.38 -0.78
C SER A 63 -2.28 -9.82 -1.01
N TYR A 64 -1.38 -9.28 -0.21
CA TYR A 64 0.04 -9.62 -0.23
C TYR A 64 0.65 -9.33 1.13
N GLN A 65 1.86 -9.84 1.34
CA GLN A 65 2.56 -9.71 2.61
C GLN A 65 3.85 -8.93 2.43
N ILE A 66 4.07 -7.99 3.34
CA ILE A 66 5.37 -7.35 3.55
C ILE A 66 6.10 -8.16 4.59
N ARG A 67 7.25 -8.72 4.22
CA ARG A 67 8.10 -9.47 5.13
C ARG A 67 8.95 -8.52 5.97
N CYS A 68 9.42 -9.01 7.11
CA CYS A 68 10.40 -8.28 7.92
C CYS A 68 11.63 -7.94 7.06
N PRO A 69 12.13 -6.69 7.08
CA PRO A 69 13.35 -6.34 6.37
C PRO A 69 14.56 -7.03 7.03
N ASN A 70 15.61 -7.30 6.26
CA ASN A 70 16.87 -7.82 6.81
C ASN A 70 17.66 -6.76 7.59
N GLU A 71 17.31 -5.48 7.43
CA GLU A 71 17.96 -4.35 8.09
C GLU A 71 17.56 -4.28 9.56
N GLN A 72 18.54 -4.04 10.44
CA GLN A 72 18.24 -3.84 11.87
C GLN A 72 17.50 -2.51 12.09
N PRO A 73 16.45 -2.51 12.94
CA PRO A 73 15.76 -1.30 13.32
C PRO A 73 16.74 -0.34 14.06
N PRO A 74 16.50 0.98 14.03
CA PRO A 74 15.37 1.63 13.37
C PRO A 74 15.57 1.81 11.87
N CYS A 75 14.53 1.53 11.10
CA CYS A 75 14.43 1.88 9.68
C CYS A 75 12.95 2.06 9.28
N ASP A 76 12.70 2.74 8.17
CA ASP A 76 11.36 2.92 7.64
C ASP A 76 11.18 2.01 6.42
N LEU A 77 10.06 1.29 6.35
CA LEU A 77 9.61 0.69 5.10
C LEU A 77 8.64 1.68 4.44
N VAL A 78 9.05 2.25 3.31
CA VAL A 78 8.23 3.17 2.52
C VAL A 78 7.63 2.38 1.38
N GLN A 79 6.33 2.14 1.48
CA GLN A 79 5.57 1.47 0.44
C GLN A 79 4.84 2.50 -0.43
N THR A 80 4.96 2.35 -1.74
CA THR A 80 4.09 3.05 -2.69
C THR A 80 3.10 2.06 -3.26
N VAL A 81 1.81 2.40 -3.23
CA VAL A 81 0.72 1.62 -3.85
C VAL A 81 0.12 2.47 -4.95
N HIS A 82 0.26 1.99 -6.19
CA HIS A 82 -0.36 2.58 -7.37
C HIS A 82 -1.68 1.86 -7.64
N CYS A 83 -2.75 2.62 -7.86
CA CYS A 83 -4.02 2.11 -8.41
C CYS A 83 -4.37 2.89 -9.68
N TRP A 84 -4.75 2.15 -10.71
CA TRP A 84 -5.26 2.68 -11.97
C TRP A 84 -6.77 2.59 -11.94
N PHE A 85 -7.43 3.74 -12.04
CA PHE A 85 -8.87 3.77 -12.17
C PHE A 85 -9.30 3.71 -13.63
N ASP A 86 -10.49 3.16 -13.89
CA ASP A 86 -11.22 3.29 -15.14
C ASP A 86 -11.40 4.76 -15.51
N ASP A 87 -11.37 5.04 -16.81
CA ASP A 87 -11.55 6.39 -17.33
C ASP A 87 -12.98 6.91 -17.09
N ASP A 88 -13.98 6.02 -17.08
CA ASP A 88 -15.38 6.32 -16.80
C ASP A 88 -15.79 6.12 -15.33
N ALA A 89 -14.83 5.81 -14.45
CA ALA A 89 -15.07 5.78 -13.02
C ALA A 89 -15.65 7.11 -12.52
N PRO A 90 -16.66 7.11 -11.63
CA PRO A 90 -17.16 8.34 -11.04
C PRO A 90 -16.11 8.99 -10.13
N ASP A 91 -16.19 10.30 -9.92
CA ASP A 91 -15.26 11.03 -9.03
C ASP A 91 -15.35 10.57 -7.57
N SER A 92 -16.45 9.91 -7.19
CA SER A 92 -16.62 9.30 -5.87
C SER A 92 -15.96 7.93 -5.75
N ALA A 93 -15.37 7.37 -6.82
CA ALA A 93 -14.70 6.09 -6.76
C ALA A 93 -13.49 6.15 -5.81
N ASP A 94 -13.27 5.06 -5.09
CA ASP A 94 -12.17 4.92 -4.15
C ASP A 94 -11.77 3.44 -4.00
N TYR A 95 -10.64 3.22 -3.35
CA TYR A 95 -10.23 1.90 -2.87
C TYR A 95 -9.80 1.98 -1.41
N GLN A 96 -9.95 0.88 -0.69
CA GLN A 96 -9.51 0.71 0.68
C GLN A 96 -8.24 -0.14 0.70
N ILE A 97 -7.23 0.35 1.41
CA ILE A 97 -6.09 -0.45 1.84
C ILE A 97 -6.32 -0.82 3.30
N THR A 98 -6.38 -2.11 3.59
CA THR A 98 -6.36 -2.65 4.96
C THR A 98 -4.96 -3.19 5.24
N ILE A 99 -4.40 -2.82 6.38
CA ILE A 99 -3.10 -3.25 6.87
C ILE A 99 -3.34 -4.05 8.13
N GLN A 100 -2.95 -5.31 8.11
CA GLN A 100 -3.13 -6.26 9.20
C GLN A 100 -1.74 -6.73 9.66
N PRO A 101 -1.20 -6.16 10.75
CA PRO A 101 -0.02 -6.69 11.40
C PRO A 101 -0.30 -8.10 11.96
N GLY A 102 0.73 -8.95 12.03
CA GLY A 102 0.60 -10.32 12.53
C GLY A 102 0.08 -10.43 13.96
N ASN A 103 0.37 -9.43 14.81
CA ASN A 103 -0.02 -9.38 16.23
C ASN A 103 -0.77 -8.09 16.62
N GLY A 104 -1.29 -7.34 15.64
CA GLY A 104 -1.90 -6.02 15.86
C GLY A 104 -3.32 -5.90 15.31
N ASP A 105 -3.97 -4.78 15.62
CA ASP A 105 -5.27 -4.44 15.05
C ASP A 105 -5.16 -3.99 13.59
N ALA A 106 -6.15 -4.34 12.78
CA ALA A 106 -6.25 -3.88 11.40
C ALA A 106 -6.35 -2.34 11.35
N ALA A 107 -5.53 -1.72 10.52
CA ALA A 107 -5.68 -0.32 10.17
C ALA A 107 -6.22 -0.18 8.73
N LYS A 108 -7.06 0.83 8.49
CA LYS A 108 -7.68 1.06 7.19
C LYS A 108 -7.34 2.45 6.65
N THR A 109 -7.11 2.52 5.35
CA THR A 109 -6.87 3.76 4.61
C THR A 109 -7.70 3.75 3.35
N THR A 110 -8.62 4.69 3.23
CA THR A 110 -9.36 4.92 2.00
C THR A 110 -8.59 5.90 1.12
N VAL A 111 -8.53 5.60 -0.18
CA VAL A 111 -7.84 6.38 -1.18
C VAL A 111 -8.81 6.69 -2.32
N SER A 112 -9.16 7.96 -2.47
CA SER A 112 -10.06 8.42 -3.52
C SER A 112 -9.39 8.40 -4.89
N ARG A 113 -10.23 8.33 -5.93
CA ARG A 113 -9.81 8.46 -7.33
C ARG A 113 -8.98 9.75 -7.52
N PRO A 114 -7.78 9.66 -8.11
CA PRO A 114 -6.98 10.83 -8.45
C PRO A 114 -7.58 11.57 -9.66
N THR A 115 -7.19 12.82 -9.86
CA THR A 115 -7.48 13.55 -11.10
C THR A 115 -6.62 13.03 -12.27
N ILE A 116 -5.44 12.48 -11.97
CA ILE A 116 -4.50 11.94 -12.96
C ILE A 116 -4.14 10.51 -12.56
N ASN A 117 -4.46 9.55 -13.44
CA ASN A 117 -4.08 8.16 -13.28
C ASN A 117 -2.56 7.92 -13.51
N PRO A 118 -1.94 6.97 -12.80
CA PRO A 118 -2.44 6.31 -11.60
C PRO A 118 -2.38 7.22 -10.38
N GLY A 119 -3.22 6.91 -9.40
CA GLY A 119 -3.16 7.48 -8.06
C GLY A 119 -2.14 6.71 -7.23
N ALA A 120 -1.41 7.41 -6.37
CA ALA A 120 -0.45 6.79 -5.46
C ALA A 120 -0.86 7.01 -4.00
N ALA A 121 -0.87 5.93 -3.22
CA ALA A 121 -0.89 5.99 -1.77
C ALA A 121 0.50 5.61 -1.24
N VAL A 122 1.02 6.40 -0.32
CA VAL A 122 2.30 6.15 0.35
C VAL A 122 2.02 5.70 1.78
N LEU A 123 2.51 4.52 2.12
CA LEU A 123 2.40 3.93 3.47
C LEU A 123 3.81 3.83 4.05
N VAL A 124 4.01 4.42 5.23
CA VAL A 124 5.31 4.42 5.92
C VAL A 124 5.20 3.54 7.16
N PHE A 125 5.94 2.45 7.21
CA PHE A 125 6.05 1.60 8.40
C PHE A 125 7.34 1.94 9.13
N GLN A 126 7.23 2.64 10.25
CA GLN A 126 8.36 2.93 11.14
C GLN A 126 8.72 1.68 11.93
N TYR A 127 9.71 0.93 11.46
CA TYR A 127 10.19 -0.26 12.12
C TYR A 127 11.15 0.12 13.25
N ARG A 128 10.79 -0.27 14.48
CA ARG A 128 11.53 0.06 15.70
C ARG A 128 11.96 -1.19 16.45
#